data_AF-A0A914K7V8-F1
#
_entry.id   AF-A0A914K7V8-F1
#
_cell.length_a   1.000
_cell.length_b   1.000
_cell.length_c   1.000
_cell.angle_alpha   90.00
_cell.angle_beta   90.00
_cell.angle_gamma   90.00
#
_symmetry.space_group_name_H-M   'P 1'
#
loop_
_entity.id
_entity.type
_entity.pdbx_description
1 polymer ?
#
loop_
_entity_poly.entity_id
_entity_poly.type
_entity_poly.pdbx_seq_one_letter_code
_entity_poly.pdbx_strand_id
1 'polypeptide(L)' 'MYFPDLNFDFYADFLNMWRNAGLTYIRYSQIAAEVTRNVMKTQRVALPSDTKLKVTRWQNGKPVKTDATA' A
#
# COMPACT_ATOMS: atom_id res chain seq x y z
N MET A 1 -32.71 -13.92 7.88
CA MET A 1 -31.53 -14.27 8.68
C MET A 1 -30.65 -13.03 8.78
N TYR A 2 -30.69 -12.36 9.93
CA TYR A 2 -29.81 -11.23 10.26
C TYR A 2 -29.14 -11.63 11.58
N PHE A 3 -27.82 -11.79 11.57
CA PHE A 3 -27.01 -12.17 12.73
C PHE A 3 -26.65 -10.89 13.49
N PRO A 4 -27.23 -10.61 14.67
CA PRO A 4 -27.18 -9.29 15.31
C PRO A 4 -25.96 -9.08 16.24
N ASP A 5 -24.92 -9.90 16.12
CA ASP A 5 -23.83 -10.00 17.10
C ASP A 5 -22.42 -9.80 16.52
N LEU A 6 -22.33 -9.34 15.26
CA LEU A 6 -21.08 -8.80 14.72
C LEU A 6 -21.07 -7.29 14.91
N ASN A 7 -20.26 -6.86 15.87
CA ASN A 7 -19.94 -5.46 16.17
C ASN A 7 -19.66 -4.69 14.86
N PHE A 8 -20.60 -3.86 14.41
CA PHE A 8 -20.50 -3.07 13.18
C PHE A 8 -19.23 -2.20 13.19
N ASP A 9 -18.82 -1.77 14.38
CA ASP A 9 -17.63 -0.98 14.64
C ASP A 9 -16.34 -1.72 14.23
N PHE A 10 -16.26 -3.05 14.41
CA PHE A 10 -15.08 -3.83 14.04
C PHE A 10 -14.86 -3.86 12.51
N TYR A 11 -15.94 -3.88 11.73
CA TYR A 11 -15.88 -3.85 10.27
C TYR A 11 -15.56 -2.44 9.73
N ALA A 12 -16.06 -1.40 10.39
CA ALA A 12 -15.76 0.00 10.04
C ALA A 12 -14.27 0.34 10.27
N ASP A 13 -13.68 -0.17 11.34
CA ASP A 13 -12.25 0.00 11.61
C ASP A 13 -11.38 -0.74 10.59
N PHE A 14 -11.73 -1.98 10.23
CA PHE A 14 -11.01 -2.74 9.21
C PHE A 14 -11.00 -2.06 7.83
N LEU A 15 -12.11 -1.41 7.47
CA LEU A 15 -12.22 -0.63 6.22
C LEU A 15 -11.36 0.64 6.23
N ASN A 16 -10.91 1.12 7.39
CA ASN A 16 -10.10 2.33 7.51
C ASN A 16 -8.66 2.09 8.01
N MET A 17 -8.30 0.86 8.40
CA MET A 17 -6.95 0.53 8.90
C MET A 17 -5.83 1.00 7.97
N TRP A 18 -5.96 0.78 6.67
CA TRP A 18 -4.97 1.19 5.67
C TRP A 18 -4.90 2.71 5.51
N ARG A 19 -6.00 3.43 5.76
CA ARG A 19 -6.03 4.90 5.81
C ARG A 19 -5.34 5.44 7.06
N ASN A 20 -5.60 4.84 8.21
CA ASN A 20 -4.95 5.21 9.47
C ASN A 20 -3.43 4.91 9.43
N ALA A 21 -3.01 3.90 8.68
CA ALA A 21 -1.61 3.60 8.39
C ALA A 21 -0.95 4.56 7.38
N GLY A 22 -1.68 5.57 6.88
CA GLY A 22 -1.16 6.56 5.93
C GLY A 22 -0.97 6.04 4.50
N LEU A 23 -1.55 4.89 4.14
CA LEU A 23 -1.45 4.35 2.79
C LEU A 23 -2.41 5.08 1.85
N THR A 24 -1.89 5.51 0.69
CA THR A 24 -2.72 5.96 -0.43
C THR A 24 -3.42 4.76 -1.08
N TYR A 25 -4.55 5.01 -1.75
CA TYR A 25 -5.32 3.94 -2.42
C TYR A 25 -4.47 3.18 -3.44
N ILE A 26 -3.63 3.90 -4.17
CA ILE A 26 -2.70 3.35 -5.16
C ILE A 26 -1.72 2.38 -4.50
N ARG A 27 -1.15 2.75 -3.34
CA ARG A 27 -0.21 1.88 -2.61
C ARG A 27 -0.91 0.65 -2.05
N TYR A 28 -2.12 0.82 -1.52
CA TYR A 28 -2.93 -0.29 -1.03
C TYR A 28 -3.20 -1.34 -2.12
N SER A 29 -3.69 -0.93 -3.30
CA SER A 29 -4.00 -1.86 -4.39
C SER A 29 -2.77 -2.54 -4.99
N GLN A 30 -1.63 -1.85 -5.03
CA GLN A 30 -0.35 -2.43 -5.43
C GLN A 30 0.07 -3.58 -4.52
N ILE A 31 0.01 -3.39 -3.19
CA ILE A 31 0.34 -4.43 -2.21
C ILE A 31 -0.59 -5.64 -2.36
N ALA A 32 -1.89 -5.42 -2.49
CA ALA A 32 -2.86 -6.50 -2.68
C ALA A 32 -2.58 -7.31 -3.96
N ALA A 33 -2.19 -6.64 -5.05
CA ALA A 33 -1.82 -7.29 -6.29
C ALA A 33 -0.52 -8.11 -6.17
N GLU A 34 0.48 -7.61 -5.43
CA GLU A 34 1.72 -8.35 -5.14
C GLU A 34 1.46 -9.62 -4.33
N VAL A 35 0.72 -9.50 -3.23
CA VAL A 35 0.35 -10.65 -2.38
C VAL A 35 -0.42 -11.69 -3.18
N THR A 36 -1.38 -11.26 -4.00
CA THR A 36 -2.18 -12.15 -4.84
C THR A 36 -1.30 -12.92 -5.83
N ARG A 37 -0.31 -12.27 -6.46
CA ARG A 37 0.63 -12.95 -7.37
C ARG A 37 1.50 -13.97 -6.64
N ASN A 38 1.91 -13.69 -5.41
CA ASN A 38 2.76 -14.58 -4.62
C ASN A 38 2.05 -15.88 -4.20
N VAL A 39 0.73 -15.83 -4.00
CA VAL A 39 -0.05 -17.00 -3.55
C VAL A 39 -0.64 -17.82 -4.71
N MET A 40 -0.53 -17.35 -5.95
CA MET A 40 -1.05 -18.07 -7.12
C MET A 40 -0.17 -19.26 -7.51
N LYS A 41 -0.79 -20.45 -7.65
CA LYS A 41 -0.13 -21.71 -8.02
C LYS A 41 0.61 -21.68 -9.37
N THR A 42 0.18 -20.83 -10.30
CA THR A 42 0.84 -20.65 -11.59
C THR A 42 1.24 -19.19 -11.74
N GLN A 43 2.55 -18.96 -11.87
CA GLN A 43 3.10 -17.61 -11.95
C GLN A 43 2.93 -17.11 -13.39
N ARG A 44 1.76 -16.56 -13.70
CA ARG A 44 1.53 -15.90 -15.00
C ARG A 44 2.29 -14.58 -15.00
N VAL A 45 3.47 -14.58 -15.64
CA VAL A 45 4.33 -13.43 -15.96
C VAL A 45 4.29 -12.35 -14.86
N ALA A 46 5.09 -12.55 -13.82
CA ALA A 46 5.30 -11.52 -12.81
C ALA A 46 6.01 -10.34 -13.48
N LEU A 47 5.27 -9.28 -13.80
CA LEU A 47 5.91 -7.99 -14.09
C LEU A 47 6.73 -7.60 -12.84
N PRO A 48 8.01 -7.24 -13.00
CA PRO A 48 8.84 -6.89 -11.87
C PRO A 48 8.23 -5.71 -11.13
N SER A 49 8.00 -5.87 -9.82
CA SER A 49 7.56 -4.79 -8.92
C SER A 49 8.68 -3.79 -8.60
N ASP A 50 9.86 -3.99 -9.18
CA ASP A 50 11.06 -3.22 -8.90
C ASP A 50 10.88 -1.77 -9.37
N THR A 51 10.48 -0.91 -8.43
CA THR A 51 10.24 0.50 -8.69
C THR A 51 11.59 1.23 -8.73
N LYS A 52 12.19 1.32 -9.92
CA LYS A 52 13.46 2.04 -10.18
C LYS A 52 13.29 3.57 -10.24
N LEU A 53 12.32 4.14 -9.53
CA LEU A 53 12.08 5.58 -9.56
C LEU A 53 12.75 6.25 -8.35
N LYS A 54 13.78 7.05 -8.61
CA LYS A 54 14.37 7.92 -7.60
C LYS A 54 13.65 9.27 -7.58
N VAL A 55 12.82 9.49 -6.57
CA VAL A 55 12.14 10.77 -6.35
C VAL A 55 13.05 11.68 -5.53
N THR A 56 13.40 12.84 -6.08
CA THR A 56 14.16 13.88 -5.35
C THR A 56 13.24 15.07 -5.11
N ARG A 57 13.11 15.50 -3.85
CA ARG A 57 12.33 16.70 -3.52
C ARG A 57 13.17 17.95 -3.82
N TRP A 58 12.56 18.96 -4.42
CA TRP A 58 13.19 20.24 -4.72
C TRP A 58 12.58 21.32 -3.86
N GLN A 59 13.41 22.16 -3.25
CA GLN A 59 12.95 23.32 -2.49
C GLN A 59 13.89 24.50 -2.76
N ASN A 60 13.32 25.69 -2.97
CA ASN A 60 14.07 26.94 -3.23
C ASN A 60 15.14 26.80 -4.35
N GLY A 61 14.82 26.03 -5.40
CA GLY A 61 15.69 25.87 -6.58
C GLY A 61 16.88 24.92 -6.41
N LYS A 62 17.01 24.23 -5.27
CA LYS A 62 18.05 23.21 -5.05
C LYS A 62 17.42 21.85 -4.76
N PRO A 63 18.00 20.74 -5.27
CA PRO A 63 17.57 19.41 -4.89
C PRO A 63 17.91 19.19 -3.41
N VAL A 64 16.90 18.83 -2.63
CA VAL A 64 17.10 18.39 -1.25
C VAL A 64 17.75 17.01 -1.32
N LYS A 65 19.05 16.93 -0.97
CA LYS A 65 19.70 15.65 -0.76
C LYS A 65 19.10 15.06 0.51
N THR A 66 18.14 14.16 0.35
CA THR A 66 17.72 13.29 1.45
C THR A 66 18.82 12.25 1.61
N ASP A 67 19.92 12.64 2.28
CA ASP A 67 20.83 11.68 2.87
C ASP A 67 20.10 11.00 4.02
N ALA A 68 20.17 9.68 4.03
CA ALA A 68 19.50 8.81 4.98
C ALA A 68 19.86 9.20 6.43
N THR A 69 18.93 9.81 7.15
CA THR A 69 18.94 9.88 8.62
C THR A 69 17.49 10.05 9.09
N ALA A 70 16.88 8.93 9.45
CA ALA A 70 15.86 8.72 10.49
C ALA A 70 15.15 7.39 10.22
#